data_AF-A0A2W1JPB8-F1
#
_entry.id   AF-A0A2W1JPB8-F1
#
_cell.length_a   1.000
_cell.length_b   1.000
_cell.length_c   1.000
_cell.angle_alpha   90.00
_cell.angle_beta   90.00
_cell.angle_gamma   90.00
#
_symmetry.space_group_name_H-M   'P 1'
#
loop_
_entity.id
_entity.type
_entity.pdbx_description
1 polymer ?
#
loop_
_entity_poly.entity_id
_entity_poly.type
_entity_poly.pdbx_seq_one_letter_code
_entity_poly.pdbx_strand_id
1 'polypeptide(L)'
;MKECLICRNIGYANGKKVISPQEKGTAAPIEAAAVDDDGCDLTVTLITLPASIQPSVAQVSPGCGIPGNDGNGTLLTGVVNTYFPPSSSGTLSPGATQMQLGPFGSGSNTPVQTGDLLVIMQMQDAAINSTNTGAYGDGVANDPGSGASNLNSAGRYEYIVATNAVPLTGGTLQFQGTGSGNGLVNTHTQANFGTQGQRRYQVTRTPQYNEVSLAPGLTASAWNGSTGGVLALDASGQINFNGSTIDVSGRGFRGGGGRQLTGGTGGADTDYRNLATRNFHSPKAEGIAGTPQFLYDGSTALVNTGVEGYPEGSHWRGAPGNAGGGGSDGNIVSNDQNSGGGGGGNGGNGGRGGNAWNSQEPYGGFGGALFPGAAQQVVLGGGGGAGTRNNSTGIQSSGGRGGGIVLIRANRLTGTGTINANGTMGPAPANDGAGGGGAGGSIVVTTQAGGLSTLTTNTQGAAGADAWPTTTAELSRGHGSGGAAEVASCFTQPPIALPLSTFKVASTAPQPWDNFPSERSPVLGAKAAPLIRAIFQEPSLEPSVLHPRCCL
;
A
#
# COMPACT_ATOMS: atom_id res chain seq x y z
N MET A 1 55.52 3.27 -31.56
CA MET A 1 56.34 2.51 -32.53
C MET A 1 56.30 1.04 -32.15
N LYS A 2 55.84 0.20 -33.09
CA LYS A 2 55.85 -1.29 -33.14
C LYS A 2 54.97 -1.99 -32.09
N GLU A 3 53.75 -2.47 -32.40
CA GLU A 3 53.34 -3.60 -33.27
C GLU A 3 53.95 -4.97 -32.91
N CYS A 4 53.08 -5.93 -32.56
CA CYS A 4 52.89 -7.21 -33.26
C CYS A 4 51.71 -7.97 -32.60
N LEU A 5 50.54 -8.26 -33.18
CA LEU A 5 50.10 -8.97 -34.42
C LEU A 5 49.55 -10.39 -34.10
N ILE A 6 48.21 -10.49 -34.13
CA ILE A 6 47.33 -11.48 -34.80
C ILE A 6 47.62 -13.00 -34.69
N CYS A 7 46.60 -13.77 -34.24
CA CYS A 7 45.93 -14.92 -34.93
C CYS A 7 45.11 -15.74 -33.91
N ARG A 8 43.77 -15.71 -33.94
CA ARG A 8 42.84 -16.69 -34.59
C ARG A 8 43.01 -18.17 -34.17
N ASN A 9 42.00 -18.67 -33.44
CA ASN A 9 41.09 -19.79 -33.77
C ASN A 9 40.81 -20.79 -32.62
N ILE A 10 39.52 -20.84 -32.24
CA ILE A 10 38.64 -22.02 -32.10
C ILE A 10 39.27 -23.33 -31.59
N GLY A 11 38.74 -23.84 -30.47
CA GLY A 11 38.84 -25.25 -30.11
C GLY A 11 38.40 -25.57 -28.68
N TYR A 12 37.22 -26.16 -28.52
CA TYR A 12 36.73 -26.76 -27.27
C TYR A 12 37.60 -27.95 -26.83
N ALA A 13 37.93 -28.03 -25.53
CA ALA A 13 38.11 -29.30 -24.83
C ALA A 13 38.14 -29.13 -23.29
N ASN A 14 37.12 -29.71 -22.64
CA ASN A 14 37.14 -30.45 -21.37
C ASN A 14 38.19 -30.07 -20.30
N GLY A 15 37.75 -29.32 -19.28
CA GLY A 15 38.47 -29.15 -18.01
C GLY A 15 37.58 -29.46 -16.81
N LYS A 16 37.77 -30.64 -16.19
CA LYS A 16 37.42 -30.84 -14.77
C LYS A 16 38.29 -29.91 -13.93
N LYS A 17 37.69 -28.94 -13.25
CA LYS A 17 38.37 -28.12 -12.23
C LYS A 17 37.87 -28.52 -10.85
N VAL A 18 38.78 -29.05 -10.05
CA VAL A 18 38.63 -29.24 -8.61
C VAL A 18 38.54 -27.86 -7.95
N ILE A 19 37.51 -27.62 -7.13
CA ILE A 19 37.37 -26.39 -6.34
C ILE A 19 37.38 -26.75 -4.86
N SER A 20 38.38 -26.26 -4.14
CA SER A 20 38.48 -26.25 -2.68
C SER A 20 37.56 -25.16 -2.08
N PRO A 21 37.05 -25.33 -0.85
CA PRO A 21 36.03 -24.44 -0.30
C PRO A 21 36.64 -23.18 0.34
N GLN A 22 36.28 -21.99 -0.15
CA GLN A 22 36.26 -20.78 0.67
C GLN A 22 35.06 -19.87 0.34
N GLU A 23 34.27 -19.63 1.40
CA GLU A 23 33.65 -18.37 1.82
C GLU A 23 32.54 -17.70 0.97
N LYS A 24 31.31 -17.96 1.40
CA LYS A 24 30.17 -17.02 1.61
C LYS A 24 30.27 -15.63 0.95
N GLY A 25 29.37 -15.36 0.00
CA GLY A 25 29.00 -14.00 -0.41
C GLY A 25 28.04 -13.95 -1.60
N THR A 26 26.83 -13.41 -1.37
CA THR A 26 25.87 -12.80 -2.33
C THR A 26 25.39 -13.62 -3.54
N ALA A 27 24.11 -14.03 -3.52
CA ALA A 27 23.40 -14.53 -4.69
C ALA A 27 22.88 -13.37 -5.55
N ALA A 28 23.31 -13.32 -6.81
CA ALA A 28 22.68 -12.54 -7.88
C ALA A 28 21.62 -13.42 -8.59
N PRO A 29 20.53 -12.85 -9.14
CA PRO A 29 19.59 -13.63 -9.94
C PRO A 29 20.18 -13.96 -11.32
N ILE A 30 19.95 -15.20 -11.76
CA ILE A 30 20.28 -15.71 -13.09
C ILE A 30 19.08 -15.45 -14.00
N GLU A 31 19.21 -14.58 -15.01
CA GLU A 31 18.25 -14.47 -16.11
C GLU A 31 18.43 -15.65 -17.08
N ALA A 32 17.34 -16.39 -17.34
CA ALA A 32 17.26 -17.33 -18.45
C ALA A 32 16.18 -16.81 -19.41
N ALA A 33 16.59 -16.22 -20.53
CA ALA A 33 15.71 -15.88 -21.63
C ALA A 33 15.54 -17.10 -22.54
N ALA A 34 14.31 -17.55 -22.76
CA ALA A 34 13.95 -18.39 -23.89
C ALA A 34 13.16 -17.52 -24.88
N VAL A 35 13.65 -17.42 -26.11
CA VAL A 35 12.97 -16.73 -27.22
C VAL A 35 12.21 -17.79 -28.00
N ASP A 36 10.91 -17.58 -28.21
CA ASP A 36 10.11 -18.31 -29.19
C ASP A 36 9.69 -17.36 -30.33
N ASP A 37 9.65 -17.86 -31.55
CA ASP A 37 9.84 -17.10 -32.80
C ASP A 37 8.55 -16.43 -33.35
N ASP A 38 7.55 -16.16 -32.51
CA ASP A 38 6.22 -15.66 -32.93
C ASP A 38 5.78 -14.33 -32.25
N GLY A 39 6.72 -13.50 -31.78
CA GLY A 39 6.45 -12.06 -31.54
C GLY A 39 5.39 -11.71 -30.48
N CYS A 40 4.93 -12.66 -29.67
CA CYS A 40 4.11 -12.43 -28.49
C CYS A 40 4.97 -12.58 -27.24
N ASP A 41 5.31 -11.46 -26.60
CA ASP A 41 5.92 -11.45 -25.27
C ASP A 41 4.95 -12.05 -24.25
N LEU A 42 5.15 -13.33 -23.92
CA LEU A 42 4.44 -13.99 -22.84
C LEU A 42 5.11 -13.56 -21.52
N THR A 43 4.67 -12.42 -20.97
CA THR A 43 5.10 -11.97 -19.64
C THR A 43 4.51 -12.90 -18.57
N VAL A 44 5.27 -13.93 -18.18
CA VAL A 44 4.99 -14.71 -16.97
C VAL A 44 5.37 -13.85 -15.77
N THR A 45 4.42 -13.09 -15.23
CA THR A 45 4.60 -12.44 -13.92
C THR A 45 4.60 -13.52 -12.85
N LEU A 46 5.78 -13.85 -12.33
CA LEU A 46 5.91 -14.66 -11.13
C LEU A 46 5.39 -13.81 -9.96
N ILE A 47 4.12 -14.00 -9.58
CA ILE A 47 3.58 -13.43 -8.35
C ILE A 47 4.18 -14.24 -7.20
N THR A 48 5.31 -13.78 -6.67
CA THR A 48 5.77 -14.23 -5.36
C THR A 48 4.78 -13.72 -4.32
N LEU A 49 3.84 -14.58 -3.92
CA LEU A 49 3.10 -14.38 -2.68
C LEU A 49 4.13 -14.42 -1.54
N PRO A 50 4.28 -13.36 -0.71
CA PRO A 50 4.97 -13.52 0.55
C PRO A 50 4.06 -14.33 1.48
N ALA A 51 4.07 -15.65 1.35
CA ALA A 51 3.59 -16.55 2.39
C ALA A 51 4.71 -16.76 3.42
N SER A 52 5.09 -15.68 4.11
CA SER A 52 5.74 -15.80 5.41
C SER A 52 4.78 -15.20 6.44
N ILE A 53 3.98 -16.07 7.07
CA ILE A 53 3.26 -15.74 8.29
C ILE A 53 4.34 -15.57 9.36
N GLN A 54 4.86 -14.36 9.51
CA GLN A 54 5.67 -14.01 10.66
C GLN A 54 4.71 -13.84 11.86
N PRO A 55 5.03 -14.38 13.05
CA PRO A 55 4.30 -14.00 14.26
C PRO A 55 4.59 -12.53 14.54
N SER A 56 3.68 -11.66 14.10
CA SER A 56 3.73 -10.23 14.42
C SER A 56 3.07 -10.02 15.76
N VAL A 57 3.70 -9.26 16.67
CA VAL A 57 3.05 -8.86 17.92
C VAL A 57 1.84 -8.00 17.56
N ALA A 58 0.62 -8.39 17.98
CA ALA A 58 -0.56 -7.57 17.76
C ALA A 58 -0.42 -6.26 18.53
N GLN A 59 -0.98 -5.17 17.99
CA GLN A 59 -1.12 -3.92 18.73
C GLN A 59 -1.94 -4.20 20.00
N VAL A 60 -1.27 -4.18 21.15
CA VAL A 60 -1.88 -4.37 22.47
C VAL A 60 -2.60 -3.07 22.85
N SER A 61 -3.85 -3.17 23.29
CA SER A 61 -4.57 -2.03 23.88
C SER A 61 -4.07 -1.81 25.31
N PRO A 62 -3.78 -0.56 25.73
CA PRO A 62 -3.40 -0.24 27.10
C PRO A 62 -4.65 -0.25 27.98
N GLY A 63 -4.87 -1.37 28.66
CA GLY A 63 -6.15 -1.63 29.28
C GLY A 63 -7.25 -1.83 28.22
N CYS A 64 -8.23 -2.66 28.55
CA CYS A 64 -9.43 -2.76 27.73
C CYS A 64 -10.17 -1.42 27.88
N GLY A 65 -10.18 -0.57 26.84
CA GLY A 65 -11.27 0.41 26.70
C GLY A 65 -12.59 -0.33 26.93
N ILE A 66 -13.62 0.32 27.48
CA ILE A 66 -14.75 -0.37 28.13
C ILE A 66 -15.38 -1.36 27.11
N PRO A 67 -15.16 -2.69 27.26
CA PRO A 67 -15.62 -3.64 26.25
C PRO A 67 -17.14 -3.56 26.12
N GLY A 68 -17.64 -3.39 24.90
CA GLY A 68 -19.08 -3.28 24.65
C GLY A 68 -19.72 -1.96 25.07
N ASN A 69 -18.94 -0.88 25.27
CA ASN A 69 -19.45 0.44 25.63
C ASN A 69 -20.53 0.97 24.65
N ASP A 70 -20.43 0.60 23.38
CA ASP A 70 -21.38 0.98 22.33
C ASP A 70 -22.53 -0.05 22.15
N GLY A 71 -22.69 -0.97 23.10
CA GLY A 71 -23.79 -1.93 23.14
C GLY A 71 -23.68 -3.03 22.07
N ASN A 72 -24.79 -3.41 21.45
CA ASN A 72 -24.82 -4.40 20.37
C ASN A 72 -24.89 -3.70 19.00
N GLY A 73 -23.98 -4.05 18.10
CA GLY A 73 -24.00 -3.59 16.71
C GLY A 73 -24.95 -4.43 15.85
N THR A 74 -26.26 -4.20 15.97
CA THR A 74 -27.26 -4.95 15.18
C THR A 74 -27.46 -4.29 13.81
N LEU A 75 -27.26 -5.04 12.72
CA LEU A 75 -27.37 -4.55 11.34
C LEU A 75 -26.46 -3.34 11.07
N LEU A 76 -25.21 -3.45 11.48
CA LEU A 76 -24.23 -2.36 11.37
C LEU A 76 -23.95 -2.02 9.89
N THR A 77 -24.10 -0.74 9.53
CA THR A 77 -23.95 -0.22 8.16
C THR A 77 -23.45 1.23 8.18
N GLY A 78 -23.08 1.78 7.02
CA GLY A 78 -22.64 3.16 6.85
C GLY A 78 -21.25 3.43 7.44
N VAL A 79 -20.98 4.70 7.77
CA VAL A 79 -19.75 5.11 8.45
C VAL A 79 -19.98 5.14 9.96
N VAL A 80 -19.25 4.29 10.68
CA VAL A 80 -19.41 4.10 12.14
C VAL A 80 -18.33 4.79 12.97
N ASN A 81 -17.25 5.24 12.34
CA ASN A 81 -16.16 5.94 13.00
C ASN A 81 -16.38 7.46 12.96
N THR A 82 -15.85 8.15 13.97
CA THR A 82 -15.73 9.62 13.96
C THR A 82 -14.26 9.99 13.93
N TYR A 83 -13.88 10.90 13.04
CA TYR A 83 -12.48 11.25 12.78
C TYR A 83 -12.16 12.66 13.26
N PHE A 84 -11.09 12.81 14.03
CA PHE A 84 -10.61 14.08 14.56
C PHE A 84 -9.20 14.36 14.03
N PRO A 85 -8.97 15.52 13.41
CA PRO A 85 -7.62 16.01 13.17
C PRO A 85 -7.05 16.63 14.46
N PRO A 86 -5.72 16.75 14.58
CA PRO A 86 -5.12 17.63 15.57
C PRO A 86 -5.49 19.10 15.31
N SER A 87 -5.59 19.91 16.36
CA SER A 87 -6.00 21.32 16.25
C SER A 87 -4.92 22.25 15.69
N SER A 88 -3.65 21.83 15.74
CA SER A 88 -2.51 22.63 15.30
C SER A 88 -1.33 21.75 14.86
N SER A 89 -0.33 22.37 14.24
CA SER A 89 0.93 21.69 13.93
C SER A 89 1.74 21.42 15.20
N GLY A 90 2.41 20.28 15.26
CA GLY A 90 3.21 19.84 16.39
C GLY A 90 3.61 18.37 16.29
N THR A 91 4.47 17.94 17.20
CA THR A 91 4.89 16.54 17.31
C THR A 91 4.51 16.01 18.68
N LEU A 92 3.80 14.88 18.69
CA LEU A 92 3.61 14.05 19.87
C LEU A 92 4.78 13.07 19.94
N SER A 93 5.55 13.14 21.03
CA SER A 93 6.64 12.22 21.30
C SER A 93 6.13 10.94 21.97
N PRO A 94 6.89 9.83 21.91
CA PRO A 94 6.63 8.66 22.75
C PRO A 94 6.50 9.07 24.23
N GLY A 95 5.57 8.46 24.94
CA GLY A 95 5.21 8.79 26.32
C GLY A 95 4.23 9.96 26.49
N ALA A 96 3.81 10.63 25.41
CA ALA A 96 2.74 11.63 25.50
C ALA A 96 1.42 10.97 25.94
N THR A 97 0.69 11.64 26.84
CA THR A 97 -0.60 11.18 27.41
C THR A 97 -1.76 12.13 27.13
N GLN A 98 -1.50 13.20 26.38
CA GLN A 98 -2.52 14.17 25.98
C GLN A 98 -2.18 14.83 24.65
N MET A 99 -3.22 15.33 23.97
CA MET A 99 -3.11 16.11 22.75
C MET A 99 -4.31 17.05 22.57
N GLN A 100 -4.20 18.01 21.65
CA GLN A 100 -5.31 18.89 21.28
C GLN A 100 -5.96 18.41 19.98
N LEU A 101 -7.25 18.05 20.05
CA LEU A 101 -8.07 17.73 18.89
C LEU A 101 -8.74 18.99 18.34
N GLY A 102 -8.75 19.12 17.02
CA GLY A 102 -9.62 20.07 16.34
C GLY A 102 -11.07 19.58 16.30
N PRO A 103 -11.99 20.38 15.73
CA PRO A 103 -13.34 19.90 15.42
C PRO A 103 -13.29 18.62 14.59
N PHE A 104 -14.25 17.72 14.79
CA PHE A 104 -14.33 16.49 14.02
C PHE A 104 -14.40 16.82 12.52
N GLY A 105 -13.68 16.05 11.70
CA GLY A 105 -13.55 16.31 10.27
C GLY A 105 -14.62 15.62 9.44
N SER A 106 -15.02 14.41 9.84
CA SER A 106 -16.00 13.57 9.14
C SER A 106 -16.47 12.39 10.02
N GLY A 107 -17.45 11.62 9.55
CA GLY A 107 -17.84 10.33 10.14
C GLY A 107 -19.22 10.27 10.79
N SER A 108 -19.37 9.45 11.83
CA SER A 108 -20.62 9.12 12.53
C SER A 108 -21.13 10.21 13.51
N ASN A 109 -20.44 11.36 13.58
CA ASN A 109 -20.76 12.48 14.48
C ASN A 109 -20.90 12.05 15.96
N THR A 110 -20.15 11.03 16.40
CA THR A 110 -20.18 10.55 17.78
C THR A 110 -19.00 11.17 18.55
N PRO A 111 -19.24 11.99 19.59
CA PRO A 111 -18.16 12.58 20.37
C PRO A 111 -17.38 11.52 21.14
N VAL A 112 -16.14 11.85 21.54
CA VAL A 112 -15.34 10.99 22.42
C VAL A 112 -15.91 11.07 23.83
N GLN A 113 -16.08 9.92 24.47
CA GLN A 113 -16.43 9.77 25.88
C GLN A 113 -15.25 9.13 26.64
N THR A 114 -15.22 9.33 27.95
CA THR A 114 -14.26 8.63 28.82
C THR A 114 -14.42 7.12 28.66
N GLY A 115 -13.31 6.41 28.47
CA GLY A 115 -13.26 4.97 28.28
C GLY A 115 -13.35 4.50 26.83
N ASP A 116 -13.60 5.42 25.88
CA ASP A 116 -13.61 5.07 24.45
C ASP A 116 -12.24 4.61 23.97
N LEU A 117 -12.24 3.56 23.15
CA LEU A 117 -11.10 3.15 22.35
C LEU A 117 -10.94 4.06 21.14
N LEU A 118 -9.72 4.55 20.93
CA LEU A 118 -9.36 5.37 19.78
C LEU A 118 -8.16 4.76 19.06
N VAL A 119 -8.08 5.01 17.75
CA VAL A 119 -6.87 4.75 16.96
C VAL A 119 -6.23 6.10 16.63
N ILE A 120 -4.98 6.29 17.01
CA ILE A 120 -4.13 7.35 16.47
C ILE A 120 -3.28 6.76 15.35
N MET A 121 -3.27 7.40 14.19
CA MET A 121 -2.55 6.90 13.01
C MET A 121 -1.86 8.03 12.26
N GLN A 122 -0.57 7.87 12.00
CA GLN A 122 0.20 8.75 11.13
C GLN A 122 -0.11 8.41 9.67
N MET A 123 -0.89 9.26 9.00
CA MET A 123 -1.32 9.06 7.62
C MET A 123 -0.22 9.41 6.62
N GLN A 124 0.48 10.54 6.83
CA GLN A 124 1.53 11.04 5.95
C GLN A 124 2.73 11.50 6.77
N ASP A 125 3.94 11.07 6.43
CA ASP A 125 5.17 11.50 7.09
C ASP A 125 6.46 11.19 6.31
N ALA A 126 6.36 10.48 5.18
CA ALA A 126 7.54 9.98 4.49
C ALA A 126 8.35 11.14 3.89
N ALA A 127 9.67 11.07 4.04
CA ALA A 127 10.60 11.97 3.38
C ALA A 127 10.95 11.45 1.98
N ILE A 128 11.21 12.37 1.06
CA ILE A 128 11.69 12.05 -0.30
C ILE A 128 12.97 12.82 -0.57
N ASN A 129 13.83 12.24 -1.41
CA ASN A 129 14.80 13.03 -2.15
C ASN A 129 14.05 13.81 -3.24
N SER A 130 13.99 15.13 -3.10
CA SER A 130 13.34 16.02 -4.06
C SER A 130 14.33 16.60 -5.06
N THR A 131 15.38 15.89 -5.48
CA THR A 131 16.33 16.34 -6.53
C THR A 131 15.82 15.95 -7.93
N ASN A 132 16.15 16.75 -8.97
CA ASN A 132 15.51 16.61 -10.29
C ASN A 132 16.36 15.66 -11.14
N THR A 133 16.49 14.44 -10.64
CA THR A 133 17.38 13.40 -11.18
C THR A 133 16.73 12.04 -10.94
N GLY A 134 17.36 10.97 -11.46
CA GLY A 134 16.96 9.59 -11.17
C GLY A 134 16.80 9.29 -9.69
N ALA A 135 17.52 10.01 -8.83
CA ALA A 135 17.42 9.89 -7.37
C ALA A 135 16.13 10.45 -6.75
N TYR A 136 15.14 10.91 -7.54
CA TYR A 136 13.88 11.40 -6.99
C TYR A 136 13.16 10.30 -6.20
N GLY A 137 12.64 10.64 -5.01
CA GLY A 137 11.94 9.68 -4.16
C GLY A 137 12.88 9.02 -3.15
N ASP A 138 13.34 7.81 -3.45
CA ASP A 138 14.17 6.98 -2.56
C ASP A 138 15.63 7.45 -2.40
N GLY A 139 16.11 8.30 -3.31
CA GLY A 139 17.50 8.76 -3.32
C GLY A 139 18.47 7.87 -4.09
N VAL A 140 17.99 6.82 -4.74
CA VAL A 140 18.80 5.90 -5.55
C VAL A 140 18.91 6.43 -6.98
N ALA A 141 20.13 6.60 -7.49
CA ALA A 141 20.30 7.08 -8.86
C ALA A 141 19.68 6.12 -9.89
N ASN A 142 19.23 6.69 -11.01
CA ASN A 142 18.55 6.05 -12.16
C ASN A 142 17.05 5.82 -11.97
N ASP A 143 16.39 5.41 -13.05
CA ASP A 143 14.96 5.11 -13.05
C ASP A 143 14.66 3.75 -12.38
N PRO A 144 13.45 3.57 -11.81
CA PRO A 144 12.39 4.58 -11.69
C PRO A 144 12.64 5.52 -10.50
N GLY A 145 12.68 6.84 -10.75
CA GLY A 145 12.73 7.84 -9.69
C GLY A 145 11.44 7.85 -8.87
N SER A 146 11.39 7.02 -7.84
CA SER A 146 10.19 6.67 -7.08
C SER A 146 10.50 6.39 -5.61
N GLY A 147 9.47 6.34 -4.76
CA GLY A 147 9.60 5.91 -3.37
C GLY A 147 9.99 7.03 -2.40
N ALA A 148 10.53 6.63 -1.25
CA ALA A 148 10.81 7.51 -0.13
C ALA A 148 12.20 7.23 0.43
N SER A 149 12.94 8.29 0.77
CA SER A 149 14.26 8.17 1.39
C SER A 149 14.17 7.76 2.86
N ASN A 150 13.03 8.04 3.51
CA ASN A 150 12.68 7.53 4.83
C ASN A 150 11.16 7.49 4.97
N LEU A 151 10.61 6.41 5.55
CA LEU A 151 9.18 6.33 5.87
C LEU A 151 8.79 7.17 7.09
N ASN A 152 9.76 7.54 7.93
CA ASN A 152 9.55 8.18 9.23
C ASN A 152 8.46 7.43 10.01
N SER A 153 7.40 8.12 10.44
CA SER A 153 6.29 7.50 11.17
C SER A 153 5.12 7.08 10.26
N ALA A 154 5.21 7.26 8.94
CA ALA A 154 4.09 7.02 8.03
C ALA A 154 3.54 5.60 8.17
N GLY A 155 2.22 5.49 8.32
CA GLY A 155 1.48 4.25 8.50
C GLY A 155 1.50 3.67 9.91
N ARG A 156 2.30 4.21 10.84
CA ARG A 156 2.28 3.76 12.23
C ARG A 156 0.96 4.12 12.89
N TYR A 157 0.38 3.17 13.60
CA TYR A 157 -0.82 3.38 14.38
C TYR A 157 -0.74 2.65 15.70
N GLU A 158 -1.49 3.15 16.67
CA GLU A 158 -1.65 2.51 17.97
C GLU A 158 -3.04 2.80 18.55
N TYR A 159 -3.48 1.91 19.44
CA TYR A 159 -4.72 2.06 20.18
C TYR A 159 -4.46 2.81 21.48
N ILE A 160 -5.31 3.78 21.79
CA ILE A 160 -5.31 4.54 23.04
C ILE A 160 -6.72 4.53 23.64
N VAL A 161 -6.81 4.70 24.96
CA VAL A 161 -8.10 4.80 25.67
C VAL A 161 -8.27 6.23 26.17
N ALA A 162 -9.39 6.87 25.82
CA ALA A 162 -9.70 8.22 26.28
C ALA A 162 -9.94 8.24 27.79
N THR A 163 -9.33 9.17 28.52
CA THR A 163 -9.56 9.36 29.96
C THR A 163 -10.49 10.52 30.28
N ASN A 164 -10.91 11.28 29.26
CA ASN A 164 -11.92 12.33 29.35
C ASN A 164 -12.79 12.37 28.08
N ALA A 165 -13.95 13.00 28.18
CA ALA A 165 -14.80 13.29 27.03
C ALA A 165 -14.25 14.47 26.21
N VAL A 166 -14.43 14.41 24.88
CA VAL A 166 -14.13 15.49 23.93
C VAL A 166 -15.34 15.70 23.01
N PRO A 167 -15.92 16.91 22.96
CA PRO A 167 -17.06 17.20 22.09
C PRO A 167 -16.65 17.23 20.61
N LEU A 168 -17.64 17.21 19.72
CA LEU A 168 -17.42 17.31 18.27
C LEU A 168 -16.69 18.60 17.85
N THR A 169 -16.75 19.66 18.66
CA THR A 169 -16.01 20.92 18.42
C THR A 169 -14.51 20.80 18.67
N GLY A 170 -14.01 19.66 19.14
CA GLY A 170 -12.62 19.45 19.53
C GLY A 170 -12.34 19.85 20.98
N GLY A 171 -11.07 19.76 21.37
CA GLY A 171 -10.59 20.05 22.73
C GLY A 171 -9.41 19.19 23.16
N THR A 172 -9.03 19.31 24.43
CA THR A 172 -7.98 18.48 25.03
C THR A 172 -8.46 17.04 25.14
N LEU A 173 -7.78 16.12 24.46
CA LEU A 173 -7.87 14.69 24.69
C LEU A 173 -6.74 14.28 25.64
N GLN A 174 -7.09 13.72 26.78
CA GLN A 174 -6.22 12.95 27.66
C GLN A 174 -6.49 11.47 27.40
N PHE A 175 -5.45 10.66 27.44
CA PHE A 175 -5.54 9.25 27.07
C PHE A 175 -4.47 8.41 27.76
N GLN A 176 -4.69 7.10 27.74
CA GLN A 176 -3.71 6.09 28.10
C GLN A 176 -3.27 5.33 26.85
N GLY A 177 -1.96 5.19 26.69
CA GLY A 177 -1.24 4.43 25.67
C GLY A 177 -0.45 3.26 26.28
N THR A 178 0.16 2.40 25.46
CA THR A 178 0.96 1.25 25.92
C THR A 178 2.45 1.55 26.09
N GLY A 179 2.86 2.78 25.77
CA GLY A 179 4.23 3.24 25.89
C GLY A 179 4.61 3.61 27.33
N SER A 180 5.81 4.18 27.45
CA SER A 180 6.35 4.64 28.73
C SER A 180 5.39 5.59 29.44
N GLY A 181 5.17 5.39 30.74
CA GLY A 181 4.27 6.24 31.54
C GLY A 181 2.79 6.13 31.15
N ASN A 182 2.38 5.03 30.51
CA ASN A 182 1.05 4.85 29.92
C ASN A 182 0.74 5.89 28.82
N GLY A 183 1.77 6.34 28.09
CA GLY A 183 1.63 7.25 26.96
C GLY A 183 1.82 6.55 25.62
N LEU A 184 2.02 7.33 24.56
CA LEU A 184 2.21 6.78 23.20
C LEU A 184 3.49 5.93 23.08
N VAL A 185 3.46 4.94 22.20
CA VAL A 185 4.65 4.17 21.79
C VAL A 185 5.39 4.90 20.68
N ASN A 186 4.65 5.42 19.70
CA ASN A 186 5.19 6.03 18.50
C ASN A 186 5.18 7.57 18.56
N THR A 187 5.97 8.16 17.68
CA THR A 187 5.89 9.59 17.37
C THR A 187 4.75 9.83 16.38
N HIS A 188 4.00 10.91 16.57
CA HIS A 188 3.04 11.42 15.58
C HIS A 188 3.27 12.90 15.29
N THR A 189 3.37 13.26 14.02
CA THR A 189 3.71 14.63 13.60
C THR A 189 2.65 15.22 12.69
N GLN A 190 2.17 16.40 13.07
CA GLN A 190 1.32 17.26 12.25
C GLN A 190 2.14 18.46 11.81
N ALA A 191 2.31 18.65 10.50
CA ALA A 191 2.97 19.85 9.97
C ALA A 191 2.52 20.15 8.56
N ASN A 192 2.36 21.43 8.24
CA ASN A 192 2.09 21.85 6.87
C ASN A 192 3.29 21.57 5.94
N PHE A 193 3.02 21.59 4.64
CA PHE A 193 4.04 21.54 3.60
C PHE A 193 5.13 22.60 3.84
N GLY A 194 6.38 22.24 3.56
CA GLY A 194 7.56 23.10 3.68
C GLY A 194 8.78 22.42 3.07
N THR A 195 9.82 22.18 3.88
CA THR A 195 11.01 21.42 3.45
C THR A 195 10.72 19.96 3.12
N GLN A 196 9.61 19.44 3.62
CA GLN A 196 9.04 18.13 3.30
C GLN A 196 7.59 18.31 2.85
N GLY A 197 7.00 17.25 2.30
CA GLY A 197 5.56 17.22 2.12
C GLY A 197 4.80 17.37 3.44
N GLN A 198 3.50 17.59 3.36
CA GLN A 198 2.70 17.72 4.57
C GLN A 198 2.73 16.43 5.40
N ARG A 199 2.72 16.60 6.72
CA ARG A 199 2.68 15.51 7.70
C ARG A 199 1.35 15.55 8.40
N ARG A 200 0.64 14.42 8.41
CA ARG A 200 -0.73 14.31 8.89
C ARG A 200 -0.89 13.08 9.75
N TYR A 201 -1.47 13.25 10.93
CA TYR A 201 -2.08 12.16 11.68
C TYR A 201 -3.53 12.49 12.00
N GLN A 202 -4.32 11.46 12.31
CA GLN A 202 -5.69 11.62 12.77
C GLN A 202 -5.95 10.70 13.97
N VAL A 203 -7.00 11.03 14.71
CA VAL A 203 -7.56 10.18 15.76
C VAL A 203 -8.94 9.69 15.33
N THR A 204 -9.15 8.39 15.38
CA THR A 204 -10.39 7.73 14.96
C THR A 204 -11.08 7.13 16.19
N ARG A 205 -12.28 7.60 16.52
CA ARG A 205 -13.13 6.94 17.52
C ARG A 205 -13.54 5.56 16.99
N THR A 206 -13.18 4.51 17.72
CA THR A 206 -13.44 3.12 17.35
C THR A 206 -14.58 2.60 18.23
N PRO A 207 -15.77 2.35 17.67
CA PRO A 207 -16.86 1.80 18.47
C PRO A 207 -16.50 0.41 18.99
N GLN A 208 -16.84 0.14 20.25
CA GLN A 208 -16.62 -1.10 20.97
C GLN A 208 -17.95 -1.79 21.25
N TYR A 209 -18.26 -2.84 20.51
CA TYR A 209 -19.50 -3.60 20.65
C TYR A 209 -19.34 -4.86 21.50
N ASN A 210 -20.43 -5.34 22.09
CA ASN A 210 -20.48 -6.68 22.67
C ASN A 210 -20.55 -7.72 21.55
N GLU A 211 -21.56 -7.61 20.70
CA GLU A 211 -21.77 -8.46 19.53
C GLU A 211 -22.07 -7.58 18.32
N VAL A 212 -21.60 -7.99 17.14
CA VAL A 212 -21.87 -7.30 15.87
C VAL A 212 -22.51 -8.26 14.88
N SER A 213 -23.58 -7.82 14.23
CA SER A 213 -24.10 -8.41 13.00
C SER A 213 -24.08 -7.37 11.91
N LEU A 214 -23.38 -7.63 10.81
CA LEU A 214 -23.26 -6.70 9.70
C LEU A 214 -24.54 -6.64 8.85
N ALA A 215 -24.74 -5.48 8.24
CA ALA A 215 -25.65 -5.27 7.13
C ALA A 215 -24.87 -4.69 5.92
N PRO A 216 -25.41 -4.78 4.69
CA PRO A 216 -24.77 -4.19 3.52
C PRO A 216 -24.50 -2.69 3.70
N GLY A 217 -23.34 -2.22 3.23
CA GLY A 217 -23.01 -0.80 3.17
C GLY A 217 -22.11 -0.27 4.29
N LEU A 218 -21.54 -1.13 5.14
CA LEU A 218 -20.51 -0.72 6.09
C LEU A 218 -19.26 -0.20 5.34
N THR A 219 -18.84 1.03 5.64
CA THR A 219 -17.78 1.75 4.90
C THR A 219 -17.10 2.81 5.78
N ALA A 220 -16.09 3.49 5.24
CA ALA A 220 -15.41 4.63 5.86
C ALA A 220 -15.72 5.93 5.09
N SER A 221 -15.61 7.07 5.78
CA SER A 221 -15.48 8.35 5.06
C SER A 221 -14.22 8.30 4.18
N ALA A 222 -14.26 8.87 2.97
CA ALA A 222 -13.05 8.95 2.14
C ALA A 222 -12.01 9.88 2.77
N TRP A 223 -10.73 9.57 2.60
CA TRP A 223 -9.64 10.46 2.98
C TRP A 223 -9.76 11.81 2.26
N ASN A 224 -9.76 12.90 3.03
CA ASN A 224 -9.94 14.26 2.50
C ASN A 224 -8.68 15.14 2.58
N GLY A 225 -7.52 14.56 2.96
CA GLY A 225 -6.27 15.30 3.19
C GLY A 225 -6.03 15.68 4.66
N SER A 226 -7.00 15.40 5.53
CA SER A 226 -6.91 15.65 6.98
C SER A 226 -7.44 14.47 7.80
N THR A 227 -8.60 13.93 7.42
CA THR A 227 -9.25 12.80 8.11
C THR A 227 -9.93 11.84 7.13
N GLY A 228 -10.33 10.67 7.63
CA GLY A 228 -11.05 9.62 6.88
C GLY A 228 -10.13 8.49 6.41
N GLY A 229 -10.66 7.62 5.56
CA GLY A 229 -9.95 6.51 4.94
C GLY A 229 -9.73 5.29 5.81
N VAL A 230 -10.12 5.32 7.09
CA VAL A 230 -9.94 4.20 8.04
C VAL A 230 -11.30 3.73 8.55
N LEU A 231 -11.59 2.44 8.40
CA LEU A 231 -12.66 1.79 9.15
C LEU A 231 -12.03 1.04 10.31
N ALA A 232 -12.41 1.38 11.54
CA ALA A 232 -11.96 0.69 12.75
C ALA A 232 -13.17 0.13 13.52
N LEU A 233 -13.11 -1.15 13.89
CA LEU A 233 -14.19 -1.83 14.59
C LEU A 233 -13.62 -2.74 15.69
N ASP A 234 -14.19 -2.66 16.89
CA ASP A 234 -13.84 -3.51 18.02
C ASP A 234 -15.09 -4.24 18.54
N ALA A 235 -14.98 -5.54 18.76
CA ALA A 235 -16.03 -6.35 19.38
C ALA A 235 -15.45 -7.27 20.46
N SER A 236 -15.99 -7.21 21.67
CA SER A 236 -15.56 -8.08 22.77
C SER A 236 -16.05 -9.53 22.58
N GLY A 237 -17.17 -9.70 21.90
CA GLY A 237 -17.74 -10.99 21.49
C GLY A 237 -17.52 -11.25 20.00
N GLN A 238 -18.59 -11.63 19.29
CA GLN A 238 -18.50 -12.03 17.89
C GLN A 238 -18.78 -10.88 16.91
N ILE A 239 -18.15 -10.95 15.74
CA ILE A 239 -18.59 -10.25 14.54
C ILE A 239 -19.14 -11.29 13.57
N ASN A 240 -20.44 -11.25 13.33
CA ASN A 240 -21.11 -12.01 12.28
C ASN A 240 -21.17 -11.18 11.00
N PHE A 241 -20.44 -11.60 9.98
CA PHE A 241 -20.45 -10.93 8.68
C PHE A 241 -21.80 -11.07 7.95
N ASN A 242 -22.60 -12.10 8.26
CA ASN A 242 -23.96 -12.25 7.74
C ASN A 242 -24.06 -12.12 6.20
N GLY A 243 -23.07 -12.64 5.47
CA GLY A 243 -22.98 -12.54 4.00
C GLY A 243 -22.71 -11.12 3.48
N SER A 244 -22.43 -10.15 4.35
CA SER A 244 -22.29 -8.74 4.01
C SER A 244 -20.87 -8.38 3.55
N THR A 245 -20.78 -7.24 2.87
CA THR A 245 -19.52 -6.65 2.41
C THR A 245 -19.19 -5.40 3.22
N ILE A 246 -17.96 -5.34 3.72
CA ILE A 246 -17.32 -4.09 4.14
C ILE A 246 -16.61 -3.52 2.93
N ASP A 247 -16.89 -2.28 2.54
CA ASP A 247 -16.30 -1.68 1.34
C ASP A 247 -15.65 -0.32 1.64
N VAL A 248 -14.32 -0.28 1.62
CA VAL A 248 -13.51 0.93 1.68
C VAL A 248 -12.74 1.17 0.37
N SER A 249 -13.22 0.62 -0.74
CA SER A 249 -12.62 0.84 -2.06
C SER A 249 -12.66 2.32 -2.45
N GLY A 250 -11.54 2.84 -2.97
CA GLY A 250 -11.42 4.25 -3.34
C GLY A 250 -11.53 5.27 -2.19
N ARG A 251 -11.43 4.82 -0.93
CA ARG A 251 -11.49 5.68 0.27
C ARG A 251 -10.10 6.13 0.76
N GLY A 252 -9.04 5.70 0.11
CA GLY A 252 -7.64 6.01 0.40
C GLY A 252 -7.15 7.31 -0.23
N PHE A 253 -5.84 7.40 -0.50
CA PHE A 253 -5.24 8.62 -1.04
C PHE A 253 -5.83 8.98 -2.40
N ARG A 254 -5.98 10.29 -2.64
CA ARG A 254 -6.64 10.83 -3.83
C ARG A 254 -5.72 10.80 -5.05
N GLY A 255 -6.31 10.67 -6.24
CA GLY A 255 -5.57 10.66 -7.50
C GLY A 255 -5.07 12.05 -7.88
N GLY A 256 -4.07 12.11 -8.76
CA GLY A 256 -3.64 13.37 -9.38
C GLY A 256 -4.74 13.96 -10.26
N GLY A 257 -4.97 15.28 -10.16
CA GLY A 257 -6.02 15.96 -10.90
C GLY A 257 -5.64 16.27 -12.35
N GLY A 258 -6.23 15.58 -13.33
CA GLY A 258 -5.96 15.79 -14.75
C GLY A 258 -6.33 17.20 -15.21
N ARG A 259 -5.33 17.99 -15.62
CA ARG A 259 -5.51 19.38 -16.09
C ARG A 259 -5.39 19.45 -17.60
N GLN A 260 -6.25 20.26 -18.22
CA GLN A 260 -6.09 20.61 -19.62
C GLN A 260 -5.11 21.76 -19.70
N LEU A 261 -3.98 21.52 -20.38
CA LEU A 261 -2.88 22.47 -20.47
C LEU A 261 -2.53 22.72 -21.94
N THR A 262 -1.88 23.85 -22.20
CA THR A 262 -1.53 24.31 -23.57
C THR A 262 -0.05 24.18 -23.90
N GLY A 263 0.76 23.71 -22.96
CA GLY A 263 2.21 23.66 -23.10
C GLY A 263 2.89 24.93 -22.60
N GLY A 264 4.22 24.93 -22.63
CA GLY A 264 5.05 26.04 -22.19
C GLY A 264 6.54 25.82 -22.43
N THR A 265 7.36 26.64 -21.80
CA THR A 265 8.82 26.59 -21.94
C THR A 265 9.52 26.31 -20.61
N GLY A 266 10.69 25.65 -20.70
CA GLY A 266 11.56 25.32 -19.57
C GLY A 266 11.34 23.89 -19.05
N GLY A 267 12.41 23.22 -18.63
CA GLY A 267 12.37 21.78 -18.28
C GLY A 267 12.55 20.87 -19.49
N ALA A 268 12.74 19.58 -19.24
CA ALA A 268 12.95 18.53 -20.24
C ALA A 268 12.07 17.33 -19.92
N ASP A 269 11.52 16.63 -20.92
CA ASP A 269 10.69 15.41 -20.80
C ASP A 269 11.27 14.36 -19.83
N THR A 270 12.60 14.33 -19.71
CA THR A 270 13.37 13.50 -18.78
C THR A 270 13.38 13.94 -17.30
N ASP A 271 12.81 15.10 -16.96
CA ASP A 271 12.76 15.60 -15.58
C ASP A 271 11.93 14.68 -14.66
N TYR A 272 11.94 14.94 -13.36
CA TYR A 272 11.26 14.14 -12.35
C TYR A 272 10.24 14.94 -11.57
N ARG A 273 10.36 16.26 -11.58
CA ARG A 273 9.43 17.17 -10.93
C ARG A 273 9.35 18.50 -11.65
N ASN A 274 8.24 19.20 -11.44
CA ASN A 274 8.10 20.60 -11.80
C ASN A 274 7.03 21.25 -10.92
N LEU A 275 7.07 22.57 -10.82
CA LEU A 275 6.08 23.36 -10.10
C LEU A 275 4.73 23.34 -10.84
N ALA A 276 3.65 23.30 -10.08
CA ALA A 276 2.28 23.31 -10.58
C ALA A 276 1.89 24.60 -11.33
N THR A 277 2.67 25.67 -11.11
CA THR A 277 2.54 26.96 -11.82
C THR A 277 2.99 26.89 -13.27
N ARG A 278 3.72 25.83 -13.66
CA ARG A 278 4.08 25.60 -15.06
C ARG A 278 2.93 24.90 -15.78
N ASN A 279 2.57 25.39 -16.96
CA ASN A 279 1.40 24.92 -17.72
C ASN A 279 1.75 23.75 -18.67
N PHE A 280 2.56 22.80 -18.19
CA PHE A 280 2.93 21.58 -18.90
C PHE A 280 3.15 20.45 -17.88
N HIS A 281 3.00 19.19 -18.34
CA HIS A 281 3.03 17.97 -17.52
C HIS A 281 1.88 17.86 -16.55
N SER A 282 1.73 16.68 -15.96
CA SER A 282 0.58 16.39 -15.11
C SER A 282 0.92 16.25 -13.64
N PRO A 283 -0.06 16.49 -12.75
CA PRO A 283 0.12 16.27 -11.32
C PRO A 283 0.44 14.82 -10.98
N LYS A 284 1.35 14.66 -10.01
CA LYS A 284 1.51 13.45 -9.20
C LYS A 284 0.24 13.24 -8.37
N ALA A 285 0.09 12.06 -7.76
CA ALA A 285 -1.01 11.76 -6.86
C ALA A 285 -0.72 12.11 -5.39
N GLU A 286 -1.70 11.94 -4.52
CA GLU A 286 -1.51 11.96 -3.06
C GLU A 286 -0.93 10.63 -2.56
N GLY A 287 -0.08 10.70 -1.53
CA GLY A 287 0.50 9.53 -0.89
C GLY A 287 1.12 9.84 0.47
N ILE A 288 1.87 8.88 1.00
CA ILE A 288 2.50 8.96 2.34
C ILE A 288 3.51 10.11 2.48
N ALA A 289 4.01 10.64 1.37
CA ALA A 289 5.03 11.69 1.32
C ALA A 289 4.44 13.10 1.18
N GLY A 290 3.12 13.24 1.00
CA GLY A 290 2.46 14.53 0.82
C GLY A 290 1.26 14.51 -0.11
N THR A 291 0.80 15.70 -0.46
CA THR A 291 -0.43 15.91 -1.22
C THR A 291 -0.17 16.96 -2.29
N PRO A 292 -0.37 16.67 -3.59
CA PRO A 292 -0.10 17.61 -4.68
C PRO A 292 -1.09 18.80 -4.67
N GLN A 293 -0.79 19.82 -5.48
CA GLN A 293 -1.69 20.96 -5.62
C GLN A 293 -3.06 20.58 -6.19
N PHE A 294 -3.08 19.75 -7.24
CA PHE A 294 -4.30 19.40 -7.97
C PHE A 294 -4.64 17.92 -7.82
N LEU A 295 -5.88 17.65 -7.44
CA LEU A 295 -6.34 16.33 -7.05
C LEU A 295 -7.67 15.95 -7.71
N TYR A 296 -7.87 14.65 -7.80
CA TYR A 296 -9.14 14.02 -8.07
C TYR A 296 -9.57 13.18 -6.87
N ASP A 297 -10.65 13.61 -6.22
CA ASP A 297 -11.26 12.97 -5.05
C ASP A 297 -12.48 12.12 -5.39
N GLY A 298 -12.76 11.92 -6.69
CA GLY A 298 -13.95 11.23 -7.17
C GLY A 298 -15.17 12.11 -7.38
N SER A 299 -15.06 13.43 -7.14
CA SER A 299 -16.10 14.40 -7.47
C SER A 299 -16.08 14.75 -8.97
N THR A 300 -16.99 15.63 -9.39
CA THR A 300 -17.08 16.09 -10.78
C THR A 300 -16.12 17.24 -11.10
N ALA A 301 -15.37 17.73 -10.12
CA ALA A 301 -14.45 18.85 -10.25
C ALA A 301 -13.07 18.53 -9.65
N LEU A 302 -12.05 19.25 -10.11
CA LEU A 302 -10.72 19.15 -9.51
C LEU A 302 -10.68 19.88 -8.17
N VAL A 303 -9.97 19.30 -7.22
CA VAL A 303 -9.62 19.97 -5.97
C VAL A 303 -8.28 20.67 -6.15
N ASN A 304 -8.21 21.95 -5.80
CA ASN A 304 -6.96 22.72 -5.76
C ASN A 304 -6.66 23.08 -4.29
N THR A 305 -5.57 22.55 -3.75
CA THR A 305 -5.17 22.78 -2.35
C THR A 305 -4.53 24.15 -2.13
N GLY A 306 -4.17 24.85 -3.21
CA GLY A 306 -3.50 26.15 -3.18
C GLY A 306 -2.01 26.09 -2.81
N VAL A 307 -1.45 24.90 -2.58
CA VAL A 307 -0.03 24.70 -2.22
C VAL A 307 0.57 23.58 -3.07
N GLU A 308 1.88 23.65 -3.33
CA GLU A 308 2.57 22.63 -4.13
C GLU A 308 2.50 21.25 -3.46
N GLY A 309 2.82 21.21 -2.17
CA GLY A 309 2.60 20.06 -1.30
C GLY A 309 3.60 18.89 -1.46
N TYR A 310 4.40 18.89 -2.52
CA TYR A 310 5.68 18.18 -2.62
C TYR A 310 6.84 19.17 -2.77
N PRO A 311 7.97 18.97 -2.07
CA PRO A 311 9.10 19.89 -2.14
C PRO A 311 9.57 20.05 -3.58
N GLU A 312 9.74 21.30 -3.99
CA GLU A 312 10.26 21.68 -5.31
C GLU A 312 9.39 21.28 -6.53
N GLY A 313 8.21 20.67 -6.35
CA GLY A 313 7.29 20.37 -7.44
C GLY A 313 6.42 19.13 -7.28
N SER A 314 5.15 19.26 -7.67
CA SER A 314 4.08 18.27 -7.59
C SER A 314 3.62 17.75 -8.95
N HIS A 315 4.20 18.24 -10.04
CA HIS A 315 3.95 17.72 -11.39
C HIS A 315 5.11 16.85 -11.85
N TRP A 316 4.90 16.11 -12.94
CA TRP A 316 5.88 15.25 -13.64
C TRP A 316 6.01 13.81 -13.15
N ARG A 317 6.81 13.05 -13.90
CA ARG A 317 6.99 11.59 -13.85
C ARG A 317 7.48 10.98 -12.54
N GLY A 318 8.21 11.72 -11.70
CA GLY A 318 8.71 11.18 -10.42
C GLY A 318 7.56 10.76 -9.49
N ALA A 319 7.73 9.66 -8.74
CA ALA A 319 6.66 9.09 -7.92
C ALA A 319 7.00 9.15 -6.41
N PRO A 320 6.46 10.12 -5.64
CA PRO A 320 6.85 10.32 -4.24
C PRO A 320 6.16 9.31 -3.30
N GLY A 321 6.96 8.53 -2.57
CA GLY A 321 6.47 7.48 -1.70
C GLY A 321 5.63 6.46 -2.49
N ASN A 322 4.41 6.24 -2.03
CA ASN A 322 3.47 5.33 -2.68
C ASN A 322 2.52 6.03 -3.68
N ALA A 323 2.68 7.34 -3.93
CA ALA A 323 1.88 8.06 -4.92
C ALA A 323 2.39 7.82 -6.35
N GLY A 324 1.49 7.66 -7.32
CA GLY A 324 1.86 7.63 -8.73
C GLY A 324 2.37 8.99 -9.24
N GLY A 325 3.37 8.96 -10.12
CA GLY A 325 3.88 10.12 -10.83
C GLY A 325 2.94 10.61 -11.93
N GLY A 326 2.97 11.90 -12.25
CA GLY A 326 2.20 12.44 -13.37
C GLY A 326 2.82 12.10 -14.72
N GLY A 327 2.06 12.15 -15.81
CA GLY A 327 2.58 12.00 -17.16
C GLY A 327 3.47 13.16 -17.58
N SER A 328 4.37 12.90 -18.52
CA SER A 328 5.16 13.92 -19.20
C SER A 328 4.88 14.03 -20.68
N ASP A 329 4.63 15.26 -21.14
CA ASP A 329 4.37 15.49 -22.56
C ASP A 329 5.66 15.43 -23.37
N GLY A 330 5.64 14.70 -24.48
CA GLY A 330 6.78 14.55 -25.39
C GLY A 330 7.06 15.79 -26.27
N ASN A 331 6.15 16.77 -26.30
CA ASN A 331 6.31 18.06 -26.96
C ASN A 331 5.82 19.17 -26.04
N ILE A 332 6.64 19.45 -25.02
CA ILE A 332 6.36 20.40 -23.94
C ILE A 332 5.79 21.74 -24.43
N VAL A 333 6.30 22.26 -25.55
CA VAL A 333 5.91 23.58 -26.07
C VAL A 333 4.45 23.62 -26.52
N SER A 334 3.96 22.53 -27.11
CA SER A 334 2.60 22.47 -27.67
C SER A 334 1.64 21.61 -26.86
N ASN A 335 2.17 20.81 -25.91
CA ASN A 335 1.44 19.83 -25.10
C ASN A 335 0.55 18.92 -25.96
N ASP A 336 1.07 18.48 -27.12
CA ASP A 336 0.35 17.69 -28.11
C ASP A 336 0.85 16.26 -28.23
N GLN A 337 1.79 15.83 -27.37
CA GLN A 337 2.31 14.47 -27.29
C GLN A 337 2.07 13.89 -25.90
N ASN A 338 0.80 13.69 -25.58
CA ASN A 338 0.39 13.36 -24.24
C ASN A 338 0.76 11.91 -23.84
N SER A 339 1.19 11.71 -22.58
CA SER A 339 1.54 10.42 -21.98
C SER A 339 0.71 10.12 -20.72
N GLY A 340 0.74 8.86 -20.29
CA GLY A 340 -0.05 8.37 -19.16
C GLY A 340 0.55 8.68 -17.79
N GLY A 341 -0.31 8.70 -16.77
CA GLY A 341 0.09 8.75 -15.37
C GLY A 341 0.51 7.39 -14.81
N GLY A 342 1.37 7.41 -13.79
CA GLY A 342 1.80 6.23 -13.04
C GLY A 342 0.75 5.73 -12.05
N GLY A 343 0.69 4.42 -11.82
CA GLY A 343 -0.21 3.83 -10.83
C GLY A 343 0.23 4.09 -9.39
N GLY A 344 -0.69 4.03 -8.43
CA GLY A 344 -0.37 4.09 -7.01
C GLY A 344 0.29 2.78 -6.51
N GLY A 345 1.10 2.89 -5.45
CA GLY A 345 1.74 1.77 -4.77
C GLY A 345 1.09 1.43 -3.42
N ASN A 346 1.24 0.17 -3.02
CA ASN A 346 1.06 -0.31 -1.65
C ASN A 346 1.82 -1.65 -1.50
N GLY A 347 1.19 -2.81 -1.55
CA GLY A 347 1.89 -4.11 -1.39
C GLY A 347 2.66 -4.58 -2.62
N GLY A 348 2.68 -3.74 -3.64
CA GLY A 348 3.61 -3.79 -4.75
C GLY A 348 3.83 -2.38 -5.30
N ASN A 349 4.72 -2.27 -6.28
CA ASN A 349 4.91 -1.05 -7.04
C ASN A 349 3.75 -0.83 -8.00
N GLY A 350 3.26 0.40 -8.09
CA GLY A 350 2.36 0.80 -9.16
C GLY A 350 3.01 0.62 -10.54
N GLY A 351 2.20 0.48 -11.57
CA GLY A 351 2.69 0.42 -12.95
C GLY A 351 3.18 1.77 -13.47
N ARG A 352 3.91 1.74 -14.59
CA ARG A 352 4.41 2.92 -15.30
C ARG A 352 3.42 3.39 -16.35
N GLY A 353 3.07 4.67 -16.34
CA GLY A 353 2.18 5.28 -17.32
C GLY A 353 2.64 5.07 -18.76
N GLY A 354 1.69 5.00 -19.69
CA GLY A 354 1.96 4.77 -21.10
C GLY A 354 2.79 5.89 -21.75
N ASN A 355 3.43 5.53 -22.86
CA ASN A 355 4.31 6.42 -23.61
C ASN A 355 3.57 7.64 -24.18
N ALA A 356 4.34 8.66 -24.52
CA ALA A 356 3.83 9.84 -25.23
C ALA A 356 3.23 9.43 -26.59
N TRP A 357 2.10 10.05 -26.92
CA TRP A 357 1.52 10.02 -28.27
C TRP A 357 2.56 10.43 -29.33
N ASN A 358 2.44 9.89 -30.56
CA ASN A 358 3.28 10.08 -31.76
C ASN A 358 4.79 9.80 -31.62
N SER A 359 5.48 10.45 -30.68
CA SER A 359 6.92 10.27 -30.45
C SER A 359 7.26 8.93 -29.80
N GLN A 360 6.28 8.29 -29.14
CA GLN A 360 6.44 7.02 -28.41
C GLN A 360 7.49 7.05 -27.31
N GLU A 361 7.87 8.24 -26.87
CA GLU A 361 8.86 8.43 -25.83
C GLU A 361 8.35 7.86 -24.49
N PRO A 362 9.18 7.12 -23.74
CA PRO A 362 8.75 6.38 -22.55
C PRO A 362 8.64 7.28 -21.31
N TYR A 363 8.16 8.51 -21.43
CA TYR A 363 8.12 9.48 -20.32
C TYR A 363 6.79 9.52 -19.56
N GLY A 364 6.00 8.45 -19.62
CA GLY A 364 4.87 8.28 -18.73
C GLY A 364 5.28 8.25 -17.26
N GLY A 365 4.35 8.56 -16.37
CA GLY A 365 4.60 8.67 -14.94
C GLY A 365 5.11 7.37 -14.33
N PHE A 366 6.07 7.45 -13.41
CA PHE A 366 6.50 6.28 -12.65
C PHE A 366 5.42 5.83 -11.67
N GLY A 367 5.36 4.53 -11.41
CA GLY A 367 4.49 3.99 -10.39
C GLY A 367 4.97 4.35 -8.98
N GLY A 368 4.01 4.53 -8.07
CA GLY A 368 4.30 4.64 -6.65
C GLY A 368 5.02 3.39 -6.13
N ALA A 369 5.96 3.57 -5.20
CA ALA A 369 6.72 2.45 -4.67
C ALA A 369 5.86 1.57 -3.75
N LEU A 370 6.31 0.32 -3.59
CA LEU A 370 5.77 -0.56 -2.57
C LEU A 370 5.97 0.05 -1.18
N PHE A 371 5.00 -0.19 -0.29
CA PHE A 371 5.11 0.06 1.13
C PHE A 371 5.45 -1.26 1.83
N PRO A 372 6.54 -1.32 2.62
CA PRO A 372 6.90 -2.53 3.35
C PRO A 372 6.03 -2.64 4.62
N GLY A 373 4.74 -2.92 4.43
CA GLY A 373 3.76 -2.96 5.51
C GLY A 373 4.01 -4.08 6.52
N ALA A 374 3.50 -3.85 7.72
CA ALA A 374 3.48 -4.80 8.81
C ALA A 374 2.19 -4.63 9.61
N ALA A 375 1.87 -5.61 10.46
CA ALA A 375 0.72 -5.58 11.37
C ALA A 375 0.47 -4.24 12.09
N GLN A 376 1.54 -3.52 12.40
CA GLN A 376 1.57 -2.34 13.24
C GLN A 376 1.81 -1.05 12.43
N GLN A 377 2.02 -1.20 11.12
CA GLN A 377 2.39 -0.13 10.22
C GLN A 377 1.78 -0.41 8.84
N VAL A 378 0.64 0.23 8.55
CA VAL A 378 -0.13 0.05 7.32
C VAL A 378 -0.53 1.42 6.77
N VAL A 379 -0.72 1.53 5.46
CA VAL A 379 -1.05 2.80 4.81
C VAL A 379 -2.32 2.69 3.97
N LEU A 380 -2.89 3.85 3.62
CA LEU A 380 -3.89 3.94 2.56
C LEU A 380 -3.22 3.58 1.24
N GLY A 381 -3.99 3.00 0.31
CA GLY A 381 -3.52 2.82 -1.05
C GLY A 381 -3.13 4.17 -1.66
N GLY A 382 -2.01 4.23 -2.36
CA GLY A 382 -1.57 5.43 -3.07
C GLY A 382 -2.53 5.82 -4.19
N GLY A 383 -2.69 7.12 -4.44
CA GLY A 383 -3.40 7.59 -5.62
C GLY A 383 -2.60 7.31 -6.90
N GLY A 384 -3.30 7.16 -8.03
CA GLY A 384 -2.69 7.17 -9.35
C GLY A 384 -2.39 8.60 -9.82
N GLY A 385 -1.31 8.81 -10.55
CA GLY A 385 -0.96 10.10 -11.13
C GLY A 385 -1.82 10.43 -12.36
N ALA A 386 -1.92 11.71 -12.69
CA ALA A 386 -2.66 12.14 -13.88
C ALA A 386 -1.85 11.95 -15.16
N GLY A 387 -2.51 11.65 -16.28
CA GLY A 387 -1.93 11.75 -17.62
C GLY A 387 -1.95 13.20 -18.13
N THR A 388 -1.09 13.54 -19.08
CA THR A 388 -1.11 14.87 -19.74
C THR A 388 -2.29 14.98 -20.68
N ARG A 389 -2.81 16.20 -20.85
CA ARG A 389 -4.07 16.44 -21.54
C ARG A 389 -4.12 17.82 -22.18
N ASN A 390 -4.58 17.89 -23.42
CA ASN A 390 -4.85 19.13 -24.15
C ASN A 390 -6.24 19.14 -24.84
N ASN A 391 -6.89 17.99 -25.07
CA ASN A 391 -8.15 17.89 -25.79
C ASN A 391 -9.37 17.69 -24.85
N SER A 392 -9.28 16.72 -23.94
CA SER A 392 -10.41 16.32 -23.08
C SER A 392 -10.72 17.38 -22.00
N THR A 393 -11.97 17.43 -21.55
CA THR A 393 -12.50 18.49 -20.67
C THR A 393 -12.55 18.06 -19.19
N GLY A 394 -12.98 18.95 -18.30
CA GLY A 394 -13.29 18.62 -16.90
C GLY A 394 -12.17 17.87 -16.17
N ILE A 395 -12.47 16.67 -15.70
CA ILE A 395 -11.61 15.83 -14.84
C ILE A 395 -10.94 14.67 -15.58
N GLN A 396 -11.13 14.49 -16.88
CA GLN A 396 -10.53 13.40 -17.65
C GLN A 396 -8.99 13.33 -17.48
N SER A 397 -8.38 12.16 -17.69
CA SER A 397 -6.94 11.94 -17.43
C SER A 397 -6.52 12.02 -15.96
N SER A 398 -7.44 12.27 -15.03
CA SER A 398 -7.12 12.18 -13.59
C SER A 398 -6.77 10.74 -13.22
N GLY A 399 -5.87 10.58 -12.27
CA GLY A 399 -5.56 9.27 -11.72
C GLY A 399 -6.64 8.78 -10.75
N GLY A 400 -6.63 7.47 -10.51
CA GLY A 400 -7.54 6.78 -9.61
C GLY A 400 -7.24 7.02 -8.13
N ARG A 401 -8.24 6.77 -7.27
CA ARG A 401 -8.09 6.85 -5.80
C ARG A 401 -7.65 5.52 -5.24
N GLY A 402 -6.81 5.53 -4.22
CA GLY A 402 -6.40 4.31 -3.52
C GLY A 402 -7.50 3.75 -2.60
N GLY A 403 -7.32 2.51 -2.16
CA GLY A 403 -8.19 1.86 -1.17
C GLY A 403 -7.96 2.35 0.27
N GLY A 404 -8.99 2.29 1.10
CA GLY A 404 -8.92 2.62 2.52
C GLY A 404 -8.27 1.54 3.39
N ILE A 405 -8.18 1.79 4.69
CA ILE A 405 -7.71 0.84 5.70
C ILE A 405 -8.91 0.23 6.43
N VAL A 406 -8.86 -1.06 6.70
CA VAL A 406 -9.78 -1.75 7.63
C VAL A 406 -8.99 -2.31 8.80
N LEU A 407 -9.38 -1.93 10.02
CA LEU A 407 -8.86 -2.44 11.29
C LEU A 407 -10.00 -3.12 12.05
N ILE A 408 -9.96 -4.44 12.18
CA ILE A 408 -10.97 -5.20 12.92
C ILE A 408 -10.31 -5.92 14.09
N ARG A 409 -10.90 -5.77 15.28
CA ARG A 409 -10.60 -6.59 16.45
C ARG A 409 -11.87 -7.27 16.93
N ALA A 410 -11.81 -8.58 17.12
CA ALA A 410 -12.94 -9.34 17.63
C ALA A 410 -12.47 -10.52 18.47
N ASN A 411 -13.27 -10.98 19.44
CA ASN A 411 -13.00 -12.29 20.04
C ASN A 411 -13.17 -13.40 18.98
N ARG A 412 -14.25 -13.35 18.19
CA ARG A 412 -14.52 -14.34 17.14
C ARG A 412 -15.15 -13.74 15.88
N LEU A 413 -14.76 -14.24 14.71
CA LEU A 413 -15.46 -13.96 13.45
C LEU A 413 -16.35 -15.13 13.03
N THR A 414 -17.54 -14.83 12.51
CA THR A 414 -18.53 -15.81 12.06
C THR A 414 -19.25 -15.34 10.80
N GLY A 415 -19.97 -16.27 10.15
CA GLY A 415 -20.61 -16.01 8.87
C GLY A 415 -19.60 -15.85 7.73
N THR A 416 -20.09 -15.87 6.50
CA THR A 416 -19.29 -15.50 5.33
C THR A 416 -19.35 -13.99 5.13
N GLY A 417 -18.29 -13.41 4.58
CA GLY A 417 -18.22 -11.98 4.32
C GLY A 417 -17.09 -11.61 3.39
N THR A 418 -17.17 -10.39 2.85
CA THR A 418 -16.11 -9.82 2.01
C THR A 418 -15.65 -8.49 2.58
N ILE A 419 -14.33 -8.23 2.54
CA ILE A 419 -13.76 -6.92 2.80
C ILE A 419 -13.08 -6.43 1.52
N ASN A 420 -13.60 -5.35 0.95
CA ASN A 420 -13.03 -4.68 -0.20
C ASN A 420 -12.29 -3.42 0.23
N ALA A 421 -11.03 -3.30 -0.16
CA ALA A 421 -10.19 -2.13 -0.03
C ALA A 421 -9.45 -1.90 -1.35
N ASN A 422 -10.15 -2.01 -2.47
CA ASN A 422 -9.54 -1.87 -3.79
C ASN A 422 -9.25 -0.41 -4.12
N GLY A 423 -8.26 -0.17 -4.99
CA GLY A 423 -8.13 1.10 -5.68
C GLY A 423 -9.25 1.30 -6.71
N THR A 424 -9.38 2.50 -7.26
CA THR A 424 -10.31 2.79 -8.36
C THR A 424 -9.57 3.24 -9.60
N MET A 425 -10.18 3.03 -10.76
CA MET A 425 -9.75 3.66 -12.01
C MET A 425 -10.09 5.16 -11.98
N GLY A 426 -9.30 5.98 -12.65
CA GLY A 426 -9.61 7.39 -12.91
C GLY A 426 -10.57 7.58 -14.10
N PRO A 427 -11.09 8.80 -14.31
CA PRO A 427 -11.91 9.11 -15.48
C PRO A 427 -11.11 9.03 -16.79
N ALA A 428 -11.58 8.19 -17.72
CA ALA A 428 -10.95 8.00 -19.01
C ALA A 428 -11.02 9.28 -19.89
N PRO A 429 -9.92 9.67 -20.55
CA PRO A 429 -9.94 10.69 -21.58
C PRO A 429 -10.49 10.17 -22.91
N ALA A 430 -10.81 11.10 -23.82
CA ALA A 430 -11.17 10.75 -25.18
C ALA A 430 -9.94 10.26 -25.95
N ASN A 431 -8.89 11.08 -26.03
CA ASN A 431 -7.71 10.79 -26.85
C ASN A 431 -6.37 11.21 -26.21
N ASP A 432 -6.42 11.79 -25.01
CA ASP A 432 -5.24 12.25 -24.28
C ASP A 432 -4.60 11.12 -23.47
N GLY A 433 -3.45 11.43 -22.85
CA GLY A 433 -2.81 10.53 -21.90
C GLY A 433 -3.73 10.22 -20.72
N ALA A 434 -3.91 8.94 -20.41
CA ALA A 434 -4.81 8.51 -19.36
C ALA A 434 -4.16 8.49 -17.96
N GLY A 435 -4.97 8.62 -16.92
CA GLY A 435 -4.49 8.57 -15.53
C GLY A 435 -4.16 7.14 -15.08
N GLY A 436 -3.20 7.02 -14.17
CA GLY A 436 -2.88 5.74 -13.52
C GLY A 436 -3.96 5.29 -12.55
N GLY A 437 -4.04 3.99 -12.27
CA GLY A 437 -4.97 3.41 -11.31
C GLY A 437 -4.53 3.64 -9.86
N GLY A 438 -5.49 3.75 -8.94
CA GLY A 438 -5.18 3.79 -7.51
C GLY A 438 -4.74 2.43 -6.98
N ALA A 439 -3.92 2.41 -5.95
CA ALA A 439 -3.47 1.19 -5.28
C ALA A 439 -4.55 0.62 -4.36
N GLY A 440 -4.50 -0.68 -4.07
CA GLY A 440 -5.26 -1.26 -2.98
C GLY A 440 -4.83 -0.72 -1.61
N GLY A 441 -5.77 -0.68 -0.68
CA GLY A 441 -5.53 -0.30 0.71
C GLY A 441 -5.05 -1.47 1.57
N SER A 442 -5.25 -1.37 2.89
CA SER A 442 -4.72 -2.33 3.86
C SER A 442 -5.84 -2.91 4.73
N ILE A 443 -5.74 -4.20 5.07
CA ILE A 443 -6.73 -4.87 5.92
C ILE A 443 -5.99 -5.59 7.04
N VAL A 444 -6.23 -5.18 8.29
CA VAL A 444 -5.72 -5.83 9.50
C VAL A 444 -6.90 -6.38 10.29
N VAL A 445 -6.89 -7.69 10.52
CA VAL A 445 -7.92 -8.40 11.27
C VAL A 445 -7.27 -9.19 12.38
N THR A 446 -7.58 -8.83 13.62
CA THR A 446 -7.12 -9.51 14.82
C THR A 446 -8.29 -10.26 15.46
N THR A 447 -8.14 -11.58 15.63
CA THR A 447 -9.13 -12.41 16.32
C THR A 447 -8.48 -13.39 17.30
N GLN A 448 -9.13 -13.63 18.44
CA GLN A 448 -8.62 -14.54 19.46
C GLN A 448 -9.04 -16.00 19.21
N ALA A 449 -10.20 -16.21 18.60
CA ALA A 449 -10.78 -17.52 18.36
C ALA A 449 -11.55 -17.58 17.02
N GLY A 450 -11.64 -18.77 16.45
CA GLY A 450 -12.24 -18.99 15.13
C GLY A 450 -11.24 -18.85 13.98
N GLY A 451 -11.61 -19.38 12.82
CA GLY A 451 -10.82 -19.32 11.60
C GLY A 451 -11.31 -18.19 10.69
N LEU A 452 -10.45 -17.74 9.78
CA LEU A 452 -10.76 -16.71 8.79
C LEU A 452 -11.20 -17.29 7.45
N SER A 453 -11.37 -18.61 7.36
CA SER A 453 -11.71 -19.31 6.12
C SER A 453 -13.05 -18.87 5.50
N THR A 454 -13.87 -18.13 6.24
CA THR A 454 -15.15 -17.60 5.78
C THR A 454 -15.06 -16.15 5.26
N LEU A 455 -13.89 -15.52 5.37
CA LEU A 455 -13.65 -14.15 4.95
C LEU A 455 -12.92 -14.10 3.60
N THR A 456 -13.47 -13.35 2.66
CA THR A 456 -12.77 -12.97 1.42
C THR A 456 -12.24 -11.56 1.56
N THR A 457 -10.96 -11.32 1.26
CA THR A 457 -10.35 -9.99 1.28
C THR A 457 -9.87 -9.60 -0.10
N ASN A 458 -10.21 -8.39 -0.54
CA ASN A 458 -9.81 -7.83 -1.83
C ASN A 458 -9.11 -6.49 -1.60
N THR A 459 -7.86 -6.39 -2.01
CA THR A 459 -7.02 -5.18 -1.90
C THR A 459 -6.29 -4.92 -3.21
N GLN A 460 -7.00 -5.11 -4.32
CA GLN A 460 -6.44 -5.00 -5.66
C GLN A 460 -6.22 -3.52 -6.01
N GLY A 461 -5.08 -3.20 -6.61
CA GLY A 461 -4.94 -1.95 -7.34
C GLY A 461 -5.82 -1.97 -8.57
N ALA A 462 -6.34 -0.81 -8.98
CA ALA A 462 -7.14 -0.71 -10.19
C ALA A 462 -6.27 -0.58 -11.43
N ALA A 463 -6.78 -0.98 -12.59
CA ALA A 463 -6.18 -0.60 -13.86
C ALA A 463 -6.15 0.93 -14.03
N GLY A 464 -5.16 1.43 -14.78
CA GLY A 464 -5.21 2.79 -15.29
C GLY A 464 -6.33 2.94 -16.31
N ALA A 465 -6.75 4.16 -16.56
CA ALA A 465 -7.74 4.40 -17.60
C ALA A 465 -7.13 4.17 -18.98
N ASP A 466 -7.97 3.89 -19.97
CA ASP A 466 -7.56 3.82 -21.37
C ASP A 466 -7.76 5.16 -22.06
N ALA A 467 -6.79 5.54 -22.90
CA ALA A 467 -7.02 6.54 -23.93
C ALA A 467 -7.82 5.87 -25.07
N TRP A 468 -8.65 6.65 -25.77
CA TRP A 468 -9.44 6.15 -26.90
C TRP A 468 -10.37 4.96 -26.58
N PRO A 469 -11.20 5.04 -25.53
CA PRO A 469 -12.02 3.91 -25.08
C PRO A 469 -13.09 3.45 -26.11
N THR A 470 -13.32 4.21 -27.19
CA THR A 470 -14.34 3.95 -28.20
C THR A 470 -13.80 3.47 -29.55
N THR A 471 -12.47 3.36 -29.74
CA THR A 471 -11.88 2.86 -30.99
C THR A 471 -11.19 1.51 -30.80
N THR A 472 -11.26 0.64 -31.81
CA THR A 472 -10.53 -0.64 -31.82
C THR A 472 -9.04 -0.40 -32.07
N ALA A 473 -8.21 -1.00 -31.23
CA ALA A 473 -6.75 -0.87 -31.12
C ALA A 473 -5.98 -0.58 -32.42
N GLU A 474 -5.29 0.56 -32.46
CA GLU A 474 -4.04 0.71 -33.22
C GLU A 474 -2.87 0.66 -32.23
N LEU A 475 -1.92 -0.23 -32.50
CA LEU A 475 -0.91 -0.84 -31.61
C LEU A 475 0.19 0.09 -31.03
N SER A 476 -0.07 1.36 -30.72
CA SER A 476 1.00 2.26 -30.21
C SER A 476 0.54 3.46 -29.37
N ARG A 477 -0.62 3.41 -28.71
CA ARG A 477 -1.33 4.62 -28.24
C ARG A 477 -1.70 4.58 -26.74
N GLY A 478 -0.70 4.80 -25.88
CA GLY A 478 -0.75 5.28 -24.48
C GLY A 478 -1.88 4.83 -23.55
N HIS A 479 -1.76 3.65 -22.91
CA HIS A 479 -2.61 3.23 -21.78
C HIS A 479 -2.16 3.88 -20.45
N GLY A 480 -3.08 4.16 -19.53
CA GLY A 480 -2.74 4.45 -18.14
C GLY A 480 -2.28 3.17 -17.42
N SER A 481 -1.34 3.28 -16.47
CA SER A 481 -0.86 2.08 -15.75
C SER A 481 -1.73 1.66 -14.58
N GLY A 482 -1.80 0.35 -14.32
CA GLY A 482 -2.46 -0.19 -13.13
C GLY A 482 -1.75 0.17 -11.81
N GLY A 483 -2.50 0.27 -10.71
CA GLY A 483 -1.97 0.36 -9.35
C GLY A 483 -1.66 -1.01 -8.76
N ALA A 484 -0.90 -1.05 -7.66
CA ALA A 484 -0.54 -2.29 -6.97
C ALA A 484 -1.34 -2.58 -5.70
N ALA A 485 -1.22 -3.79 -5.16
CA ALA A 485 -2.08 -4.39 -4.14
C ALA A 485 -1.29 -4.83 -2.89
N GLU A 486 -1.84 -4.66 -1.66
CA GLU A 486 -1.30 -5.26 -0.41
C GLU A 486 -2.36 -6.04 0.36
N VAL A 487 -2.04 -7.23 0.88
CA VAL A 487 -2.78 -7.82 2.01
C VAL A 487 -1.81 -7.98 3.18
N ALA A 488 -1.86 -7.05 4.15
CA ALA A 488 -1.14 -7.19 5.41
C ALA A 488 -1.98 -7.98 6.43
N SER A 489 -2.09 -9.29 6.24
CA SER A 489 -2.80 -10.14 7.21
C SER A 489 -1.90 -10.51 8.40
N CYS A 490 -2.09 -9.83 9.53
CA CYS A 490 -1.44 -10.15 10.80
C CYS A 490 -2.31 -11.09 11.64
N PHE A 491 -1.81 -12.29 11.96
CA PHE A 491 -2.50 -13.24 12.81
C PHE A 491 -1.73 -13.43 14.11
N THR A 492 -2.33 -13.05 15.23
CA THR A 492 -1.89 -13.48 16.55
C THR A 492 -2.92 -14.39 17.15
N GLN A 493 -2.61 -15.69 17.19
CA GLN A 493 -3.19 -16.54 18.22
C GLN A 493 -2.22 -16.52 19.40
N PRO A 494 -2.66 -16.27 20.65
CA PRO A 494 -1.86 -16.70 21.79
C PRO A 494 -1.64 -18.22 21.64
N PRO A 495 -0.45 -18.76 21.92
CA PRO A 495 -0.20 -20.20 21.79
C PRO A 495 -1.20 -20.95 22.67
N ILE A 496 -2.16 -21.63 22.04
CA ILE A 496 -2.97 -22.62 22.73
C ILE A 496 -2.00 -23.78 23.01
N ALA A 497 -1.65 -23.96 24.28
CA ALA A 497 -0.98 -25.16 24.74
C ALA A 497 -1.95 -26.34 24.51
N LEU A 498 -1.87 -26.97 23.34
CA LEU A 498 -2.59 -28.20 23.08
C LEU A 498 -1.84 -29.35 23.78
N PRO A 499 -2.53 -30.21 24.55
CA PRO A 499 -1.90 -31.41 25.10
C PRO A 499 -1.44 -32.31 23.95
N LEU A 500 -0.21 -32.80 24.06
CA LEU A 500 0.42 -33.70 23.08
C LEU A 500 -0.47 -34.93 22.86
N SER A 501 -1.13 -35.02 21.71
CA SER A 501 -1.77 -36.25 21.24
C SER A 501 -1.07 -36.71 19.98
N THR A 502 -0.66 -37.98 19.99
CA THR A 502 0.22 -38.62 19.03
C THR A 502 -0.48 -38.79 17.68
N PHE A 503 -0.04 -38.06 16.65
CA PHE A 503 -0.52 -38.27 15.28
C PHE A 503 0.25 -39.44 14.65
N LYS A 504 -0.40 -40.60 14.48
CA LYS A 504 0.10 -41.70 13.63
C LYS A 504 -0.24 -41.39 12.18
N VAL A 505 0.76 -41.24 11.33
CA VAL A 505 0.57 -41.20 9.86
C VAL A 505 0.61 -42.65 9.35
N ALA A 506 -0.50 -43.12 8.77
CA ALA A 506 -0.56 -44.35 8.01
C ALA A 506 -0.30 -44.02 6.53
N SER A 507 0.80 -44.52 5.96
CA SER A 507 1.04 -44.48 4.52
C SER A 507 0.45 -45.72 3.86
N THR A 508 -0.46 -45.56 2.90
CA THR A 508 -0.82 -46.63 1.95
C THR A 508 -0.19 -46.30 0.60
N ALA A 509 0.66 -47.20 0.10
CA ALA A 509 1.29 -47.12 -1.21
C ALA A 509 0.40 -47.77 -2.29
N PRO A 510 0.31 -47.24 -3.52
CA PRO A 510 -0.35 -47.94 -4.63
C PRO A 510 0.56 -49.01 -5.27
N GLN A 511 -0.04 -50.13 -5.65
CA GLN A 511 0.58 -51.32 -6.29
C GLN A 511 0.93 -51.10 -7.79
N PRO A 512 1.87 -51.86 -8.37
CA PRO A 512 2.42 -51.66 -9.72
C PRO A 512 1.70 -52.47 -10.82
N TRP A 513 1.76 -51.97 -12.06
CA TRP A 513 1.40 -52.73 -13.28
C TRP A 513 2.69 -53.12 -14.01
N ASP A 514 2.93 -54.43 -14.11
CA ASP A 514 4.04 -55.02 -14.88
C ASP A 514 3.61 -55.31 -16.34
N ASN A 515 4.50 -55.00 -17.30
CA ASN A 515 4.91 -55.91 -18.39
C ASN A 515 5.95 -55.24 -19.33
N PHE A 516 7.16 -55.83 -19.37
CA PHE A 516 8.25 -55.68 -20.36
C PHE A 516 8.51 -57.09 -20.95
N PRO A 517 9.11 -57.30 -22.17
CA PRO A 517 10.51 -56.95 -22.51
C PRO A 517 10.74 -56.54 -24.01
N SER A 518 11.85 -55.95 -24.48
CA SER A 518 13.26 -56.36 -24.40
C SER A 518 14.26 -55.32 -24.97
N GLU A 519 15.41 -55.19 -24.30
CA GLU A 519 16.79 -54.95 -24.79
C GLU A 519 17.26 -53.66 -25.53
N ARG A 520 17.88 -52.73 -24.77
CA ARG A 520 19.31 -52.24 -24.81
C ARG A 520 19.44 -50.77 -24.34
N SER A 521 20.25 -50.54 -23.30
CA SER A 521 20.60 -49.26 -22.60
C SER A 521 21.79 -48.50 -23.26
N PRO A 522 22.21 -47.26 -22.84
CA PRO A 522 21.90 -46.50 -21.59
C PRO A 522 21.49 -45.00 -21.77
N VAL A 523 20.52 -44.47 -21.01
CA VAL A 523 20.57 -43.67 -19.75
C VAL A 523 21.23 -42.27 -19.81
N LEU A 524 20.40 -41.22 -19.63
CA LEU A 524 20.65 -40.09 -18.72
C LEU A 524 19.30 -39.45 -18.31
N GLY A 525 18.98 -39.56 -17.02
CA GLY A 525 17.91 -38.83 -16.35
C GLY A 525 18.46 -38.08 -15.15
N ALA A 526 17.84 -36.96 -14.79
CA ALA A 526 17.97 -36.34 -13.47
C ALA A 526 16.68 -35.57 -13.13
N LYS A 527 15.85 -36.18 -12.27
CA LYS A 527 14.91 -35.49 -11.39
C LYS A 527 15.69 -35.11 -10.12
N ALA A 528 15.62 -33.85 -9.68
CA ALA A 528 16.11 -33.43 -8.37
C ALA A 528 14.95 -32.85 -7.56
N ALA A 529 14.68 -33.46 -6.41
CA ALA A 529 13.87 -32.92 -5.32
C ALA A 529 14.81 -32.40 -4.23
N PRO A 530 14.58 -31.23 -3.61
CA PRO A 530 15.36 -30.82 -2.46
C PRO A 530 14.74 -31.32 -1.15
N LEU A 531 15.49 -32.18 -0.44
CA LEU A 531 15.37 -32.36 1.00
C LEU A 531 15.85 -31.07 1.70
N ILE A 532 15.05 -30.49 2.59
CA ILE A 532 15.52 -29.51 3.58
C ILE A 532 15.64 -30.21 4.93
N ARG A 533 16.85 -30.17 5.49
CA ARG A 533 17.25 -30.73 6.78
C ARG A 533 17.14 -29.62 7.83
N ALA A 534 16.20 -29.72 8.77
CA ALA A 534 16.11 -28.79 9.90
C ALA A 534 17.16 -29.15 10.96
N ILE A 535 17.99 -28.18 11.36
CA ILE A 535 18.87 -28.26 12.53
C ILE A 535 18.20 -27.42 13.62
N PHE A 536 17.77 -28.06 14.71
CA PHE A 536 17.30 -27.37 15.91
C PHE A 536 18.48 -27.09 16.83
N GLN A 537 18.63 -25.84 17.26
CA GLN A 537 19.52 -25.44 18.34
C GLN A 537 18.65 -24.79 19.41
N GLU A 538 18.51 -25.45 20.56
CA GLU A 538 17.71 -24.94 21.68
C GLU A 538 18.51 -23.92 22.50
N PRO A 539 17.92 -22.79 22.93
CA PRO A 539 18.42 -22.02 24.05
C PRO A 539 17.76 -22.49 25.36
N SER A 540 18.60 -22.77 26.35
CA SER A 540 18.25 -23.05 27.74
C SER A 540 17.49 -21.88 28.38
N LEU A 541 16.32 -22.14 28.94
CA LEU A 541 15.56 -21.22 29.79
C LEU A 541 15.91 -21.47 31.27
N GLU A 542 16.39 -20.45 31.97
CA GLU A 542 16.30 -20.37 33.44
C GLU A 542 15.01 -19.63 33.85
N PRO A 543 14.40 -19.96 35.01
CA PRO A 543 13.09 -19.45 35.39
C PRO A 543 13.22 -18.20 36.29
N SER A 544 12.57 -17.09 35.91
CA SER A 544 12.34 -15.96 36.80
C SER A 544 10.85 -15.64 36.97
N VAL A 545 10.35 -16.08 38.12
CA VAL A 545 9.37 -15.45 39.04
C VAL A 545 8.09 -14.85 38.43
N LEU A 546 6.99 -15.60 38.59
CA LEU A 546 5.62 -15.10 38.51
C LEU A 546 5.35 -13.97 39.51
N HIS A 547 4.64 -12.92 39.05
CA HIS A 547 3.67 -12.19 39.87
C HIS A 547 2.34 -12.07 39.10
N PRO A 548 1.19 -12.42 39.70
CA PRO A 548 -0.10 -12.41 39.03
C PRO A 548 -0.82 -11.07 39.24
N ARG A 549 -1.37 -10.52 38.16
CA ARG A 549 -2.67 -9.82 38.08
C ARG A 549 -2.79 -9.16 36.71
N CYS A 550 -3.31 -9.93 35.76
CA CYS A 550 -4.01 -9.39 34.60
C CYS A 550 -5.45 -9.88 34.69
N CYS A 551 -6.38 -8.97 34.96
CA CYS A 551 -7.77 -9.16 34.58
C CYS A 551 -7.89 -8.71 33.13
N LEU A 552 -7.92 -9.72 32.26
CA LEU A 552 -8.61 -9.91 30.97
C LEU A 552 -8.80 -8.72 30.03
#